data_AF-A0A934I894-F1
#
_entry.id   AF-A0A934I894-F1
#
_cell.length_a   1.000
_cell.length_b   1.000
_cell.length_c   1.000
_cell.angle_alpha   90.00
_cell.angle_beta   90.00
_cell.angle_gamma   90.00
#
_symmetry.space_group_name_H-M   'P 1'
#
loop_
_entity.id
_entity.type
_entity.pdbx_description
1 polymer ?
#
loop_
_entity_poly.entity_id
_entity_poly.type
_entity_poly.pdbx_seq_one_letter_code
_entity_poly.pdbx_strand_id
1 'polypeptide(L)'
;MTAGDFVASTSMGLWVGLLHRSNAQHLWRPVLHRAFPDVDVTALTRGEIYDATLRLKGLRNRMAHLEPIFGMNHIALYGNLIDVLASIDQDAANFTRRAFPSPPPVRP
;
A
#
# COMPACT_ATOMS: atom_id res chain seq x y z
N MET A 1 -20.13 -11.08 13.25
CA MET A 1 -19.18 -10.31 12.44
C MET A 1 -17.85 -10.31 13.17
N THR A 2 -16.88 -11.02 12.62
CA THR A 2 -15.49 -11.02 13.09
C THR A 2 -14.73 -9.82 12.53
N ALA A 3 -13.53 -9.56 13.04
CA ALA A 3 -12.64 -8.58 12.41
C ALA A 3 -12.34 -8.94 10.94
N GLY A 4 -12.21 -10.24 10.63
CA GLY A 4 -12.01 -10.74 9.27
C GLY A 4 -13.19 -10.44 8.36
N ASP A 5 -14.43 -10.65 8.84
CA ASP A 5 -15.64 -10.35 8.05
C ASP A 5 -15.72 -8.86 7.71
N PHE A 6 -15.37 -8.00 8.67
CA PHE A 6 -15.31 -6.57 8.45
C PHE A 6 -14.28 -6.23 7.36
N VAL A 7 -13.03 -6.68 7.52
CA VAL A 7 -11.96 -6.42 6.53
C VAL A 7 -12.38 -6.91 5.13
N ALA A 8 -12.93 -8.11 5.02
CA ALA A 8 -13.37 -8.68 3.75
C ALA A 8 -14.53 -7.91 3.10
N SER A 9 -15.40 -7.29 3.90
CA SER A 9 -16.52 -6.48 3.40
C SER A 9 -16.12 -5.07 2.94
N THR A 10 -14.90 -4.63 3.23
CA THR A 10 -14.46 -3.25 2.96
C THR A 10 -13.71 -3.11 1.64
N SER A 11 -13.92 -2.00 0.96
CA SER A 11 -13.17 -1.69 -0.27
C SER A 11 -11.78 -1.13 0.05
N MET A 12 -10.83 -1.30 -0.87
CA MET A 12 -9.52 -0.61 -0.84
C MET A 12 -9.68 0.91 -0.68
N GLY A 13 -10.78 1.48 -1.19
CA GLY A 13 -11.08 2.90 -1.08
C GLY A 13 -11.28 3.37 0.36
N LEU A 14 -11.87 2.54 1.22
CA LEU A 14 -12.00 2.82 2.65
C LEU A 14 -10.62 3.03 3.28
N TRP A 15 -9.73 2.05 3.11
CA TRP A 15 -8.39 2.04 3.70
C TRP A 15 -7.54 3.22 3.26
N VAL A 16 -7.56 3.57 1.97
CA VAL A 16 -6.90 4.78 1.46
C VAL A 16 -7.51 6.05 2.06
N GLY A 17 -8.83 6.09 2.23
CA GLY A 17 -9.53 7.23 2.83
C GLY A 17 -9.13 7.50 4.28
N LEU A 18 -8.83 6.46 5.07
CA LEU A 18 -8.36 6.60 6.46
C LEU A 18 -7.05 7.40 6.55
N LEU A 19 -6.18 7.26 5.55
CA LEU A 19 -4.87 7.92 5.48
C LEU A 19 -4.93 9.36 4.96
N HIS A 20 -6.09 9.82 4.48
CA HIS A 20 -6.23 11.16 3.91
C HIS A 20 -5.94 12.25 4.95
N ARG A 21 -5.34 13.36 4.52
CA ARG A 21 -4.89 14.45 5.40
C ARG A 21 -5.98 15.01 6.32
N SER A 22 -7.24 15.04 5.87
CA SER A 22 -8.37 15.53 6.67
C SER A 22 -8.61 14.68 7.92
N ASN A 23 -8.24 13.40 7.88
CA ASN A 23 -8.43 12.45 8.95
C ASN A 23 -7.21 12.36 9.87
N ALA A 24 -6.12 13.08 9.56
CA ALA A 24 -4.87 12.96 10.30
C ALA A 24 -5.01 13.36 11.77
N GLN A 25 -5.79 14.42 12.05
CA GLN A 25 -6.00 14.88 13.43
C GLN A 25 -6.76 13.87 14.27
N HIS A 26 -7.79 13.23 13.69
CA HIS A 26 -8.74 12.39 14.43
C HIS A 26 -8.42 10.89 14.37
N LEU A 27 -7.69 10.43 13.35
CA LEU A 27 -7.36 9.01 13.15
C LEU A 27 -5.87 8.76 13.23
N TRP A 28 -5.05 9.48 12.44
CA TRP A 28 -3.60 9.25 12.38
C TRP A 28 -2.92 9.40 13.74
N ARG A 29 -2.99 10.60 14.33
CA ARG A 29 -2.33 10.92 15.59
C ARG A 29 -2.77 10.02 16.76
N PRO A 30 -4.06 9.74 16.99
CA PRO A 30 -4.45 8.95 18.15
C PRO A 30 -4.24 7.43 17.99
N VAL A 31 -4.43 6.86 16.80
CA VAL A 31 -4.49 5.40 16.66
C VAL A 31 -3.88 4.84 15.39
N LEU A 32 -4.12 5.44 14.22
CA LEU A 32 -3.82 4.81 12.94
C LEU A 32 -2.31 4.70 12.67
N HIS A 33 -1.47 5.58 13.22
CA HIS A 33 -0.01 5.43 13.15
C HIS A 33 0.50 4.11 13.74
N ARG A 34 -0.23 3.49 14.67
CA ARG A 34 0.16 2.21 15.28
C ARG A 34 0.02 1.03 14.33
N ALA A 35 -0.76 1.17 13.26
CA ALA A 35 -0.84 0.18 12.19
C ALA A 35 0.40 0.20 11.27
N PHE A 36 1.32 1.13 11.52
CA PHE A 36 2.56 1.29 10.77
C PHE A 36 3.77 1.24 11.73
N PRO A 37 3.96 0.12 12.47
CA PRO A 37 4.99 0.03 13.51
C PRO A 37 6.41 0.06 12.94
N ASP A 38 6.59 -0.39 11.70
CA ASP A 38 7.87 -0.49 11.01
C ASP A 38 8.25 0.78 10.24
N VAL A 39 7.38 1.80 10.27
CA VAL A 39 7.69 3.11 9.69
C VAL A 39 8.58 3.87 10.66
N ASP A 40 9.82 4.11 10.23
CA ASP A 40 10.61 5.19 10.80
C ASP A 40 9.93 6.52 10.44
N VAL A 41 9.29 7.13 11.44
CA VAL A 41 8.59 8.41 11.33
C VAL A 41 9.51 9.57 10.91
N THR A 42 10.83 9.37 10.93
CA THR A 42 11.81 10.32 10.40
C THR A 42 12.12 10.10 8.91
N ALA A 43 11.83 8.91 8.38
CA ALA A 43 12.13 8.51 7.01
C ALA A 43 10.89 8.47 6.09
N LEU A 44 9.70 8.22 6.64
CA LEU A 44 8.45 8.11 5.88
C LEU A 44 7.31 8.86 6.56
N THR A 45 6.78 9.86 5.88
CA THR A 45 5.65 10.66 6.33
C THR A 45 4.31 9.96 6.03
N ARG A 46 3.29 10.27 6.83
CA ARG A 46 1.90 9.88 6.54
C ARG A 46 1.44 10.27 5.12
N GLY A 47 1.93 11.39 4.60
CA GLY A 47 1.64 11.83 3.24
C GLY A 47 2.17 10.85 2.20
N GLU A 48 3.43 10.42 2.35
CA GLU A 48 4.06 9.45 1.46
C GLU A 48 3.39 8.08 1.53
N ILE A 49 2.99 7.62 2.73
CA ILE A 49 2.21 6.39 2.91
C ILE A 49 0.86 6.49 2.18
N TYR A 50 0.17 7.63 2.33
CA TYR A 50 -1.08 7.88 1.61
C TYR A 50 -0.88 7.82 0.10
N ASP A 51 0.12 8.53 -0.43
CA ASP A 51 0.39 8.58 -1.86
C ASP A 51 0.78 7.21 -2.42
N ALA A 52 1.61 6.45 -1.69
CA ALA A 52 1.99 5.09 -2.07
C ALA A 52 0.78 4.14 -2.09
N THR A 53 -0.08 4.21 -1.09
CA THR A 53 -1.30 3.39 -1.02
C THR A 53 -2.32 3.80 -2.11
N LEU A 54 -2.41 5.10 -2.42
CA LEU A 54 -3.24 5.61 -3.50
C LEU A 54 -2.79 5.11 -4.86
N ARG A 55 -1.47 5.05 -5.12
CA ARG A 55 -0.90 4.43 -6.33
C ARG A 55 -1.28 2.96 -6.45
N LEU A 56 -1.21 2.19 -5.35
CA LEU A 56 -1.63 0.78 -5.34
C LEU A 56 -3.12 0.60 -5.63
N LYS A 57 -3.98 1.42 -5.02
CA LYS A 57 -5.41 1.42 -5.32
C LYS A 57 -5.64 1.67 -6.81
N GLY A 58 -4.93 2.63 -7.41
CA GLY A 58 -4.97 2.91 -8.84
C GLY A 58 -4.63 1.68 -9.68
N LEU A 59 -3.49 1.05 -9.39
CA LEU A 59 -3.05 -0.18 -10.07
C LEU A 59 -4.10 -1.30 -9.96
N ARG A 60 -4.57 -1.60 -8.75
CA ARG A 60 -5.59 -2.62 -8.50
C ARG A 60 -6.88 -2.32 -9.24
N ASN A 61 -7.30 -1.06 -9.29
CA ASN A 61 -8.50 -0.66 -10.02
C ASN A 61 -8.35 -0.92 -11.51
N ARG A 62 -7.21 -0.56 -12.12
CA ARG A 62 -6.93 -0.87 -13.52
C ARG A 62 -7.02 -2.38 -13.79
N MET A 63 -6.40 -3.21 -12.93
CA MET A 63 -6.48 -4.67 -13.04
C MET A 63 -7.93 -5.18 -12.96
N ALA A 64 -8.71 -4.67 -12.01
CA ALA A 64 -10.12 -5.06 -11.83
C ALA A 64 -11.01 -4.63 -13.01
N HIS A 65 -10.68 -3.51 -13.65
CA HIS A 65 -11.35 -3.03 -14.86
C HIS A 65 -10.76 -3.59 -16.17
N LEU A 66 -9.77 -4.49 -16.08
CA LEU A 66 -9.03 -5.03 -17.23
C LEU A 66 -8.44 -3.94 -18.14
N GLU A 67 -8.06 -2.81 -17.56
CA GLU A 67 -7.37 -1.73 -18.26
C GLU A 67 -5.90 -2.11 -18.54
N PRO A 68 -5.31 -1.62 -19.64
CA PRO A 68 -3.91 -1.88 -19.96
C PRO A 68 -2.96 -1.38 -18.87
N ILE A 69 -1.97 -2.20 -18.49
CA ILE A 69 -0.87 -1.82 -17.57
C ILE A 69 0.51 -2.03 -18.19
N PHE A 70 0.61 -2.51 -19.43
CA PHE A 70 1.86 -2.93 -20.09
C PHE A 70 2.89 -1.80 -20.24
N GLY A 71 2.43 -0.56 -20.42
CA GLY A 71 3.30 0.63 -20.56
C GLY A 71 3.73 1.27 -19.24
N MET A 72 3.35 0.70 -18.10
CA MET A 72 3.73 1.22 -16.78
C MET A 72 5.10 0.68 -16.37
N ASN A 73 5.81 1.43 -15.52
CA ASN A 73 7.07 0.95 -14.93
C ASN A 73 6.77 -0.10 -13.84
N HIS A 74 6.78 -1.38 -14.21
CA HIS A 74 6.43 -2.49 -13.30
C HIS A 74 7.41 -2.66 -12.15
N ILE A 75 8.69 -2.31 -12.35
CA ILE A 75 9.69 -2.33 -11.27
C ILE A 75 9.32 -1.29 -10.20
N ALA A 76 8.97 -0.08 -10.62
CA ALA A 76 8.55 0.97 -9.69
C ALA A 76 7.23 0.62 -8.97
N LEU A 77 6.27 0.01 -9.68
CA LEU A 77 5.02 -0.47 -9.08
C LEU A 77 5.27 -1.56 -8.04
N TYR A 78 6.16 -2.51 -8.35
CA TYR A 78 6.57 -3.56 -7.43
C TYR A 78 7.28 -2.99 -6.20
N GLY A 79 8.21 -2.05 -6.39
CA GLY A 79 8.86 -1.32 -5.30
C GLY A 79 7.83 -0.64 -4.38
N ASN A 80 6.91 0.12 -4.96
CA ASN A 80 5.85 0.79 -4.19
C ASN A 80 4.94 -0.19 -3.43
N LEU A 81 4.65 -1.38 -3.97
CA LEU A 81 3.92 -2.43 -3.24
C LEU A 81 4.72 -2.90 -2.02
N ILE A 82 6.00 -3.19 -2.23
CA ILE A 82 6.89 -3.66 -1.18
C ILE A 82 7.09 -2.61 -0.08
N ASP A 83 7.20 -1.33 -0.43
CA ASP A 83 7.35 -0.24 0.54
C ASP A 83 6.09 -0.08 1.40
N VAL A 84 4.90 -0.17 0.80
CA VAL A 84 3.64 -0.15 1.57
C VAL A 84 3.54 -1.36 2.48
N LEU A 85 3.88 -2.55 2.01
CA LEU A 85 3.89 -3.74 2.86
C LEU A 85 4.87 -3.60 4.02
N ALA A 86 6.11 -3.16 3.75
CA ALA A 86 7.14 -2.98 4.77
C ALA A 86 6.78 -1.88 5.78
N SER A 87 5.95 -0.91 5.39
CA SER A 87 5.42 0.09 6.32
C SER A 87 4.44 -0.47 7.34
N ILE A 88 3.79 -1.60 7.03
CA ILE A 88 2.76 -2.23 7.87
C ILE A 88 3.34 -3.42 8.63
N ASP A 89 4.07 -4.29 7.93
CA ASP A 89 4.60 -5.55 8.42
C ASP A 89 5.80 -5.98 7.54
N GLN A 90 6.99 -5.97 8.13
CA GLN A 90 8.22 -6.35 7.46
C GLN A 90 8.23 -7.82 6.98
N ASP A 91 7.58 -8.74 7.70
CA ASP A 91 7.52 -10.15 7.33
C ASP A 91 6.62 -10.38 6.11
N ALA A 92 5.52 -9.64 5.99
CA ALA A 92 4.67 -9.65 4.80
C ALA A 92 5.43 -9.15 3.55
N ALA A 93 6.22 -8.09 3.68
CA ALA A 93 7.08 -7.62 2.60
C ALA A 93 8.14 -8.66 2.21
N ASN A 94 8.80 -9.27 3.21
CA ASN A 94 9.83 -10.28 2.97
C ASN A 94 9.26 -11.55 2.34
N PHE A 95 8.08 -11.99 2.78
CA PHE A 95 7.36 -13.10 2.15
C PHE A 95 7.07 -12.78 0.68
N THR A 96 6.54 -11.60 0.39
CA THR A 96 6.21 -11.18 -0.98
C THR A 96 7.45 -11.18 -1.87
N ARG A 97 8.58 -10.65 -1.38
CA ARG A 97 9.86 -10.68 -2.12
C ARG A 97 10.33 -12.08 -2.49
N ARG A 98 10.13 -13.05 -1.59
CA ARG A 98 10.54 -14.44 -1.82
C ARG A 98 9.59 -15.17 -2.76
N ALA A 99 8.28 -14.99 -2.59
CA ALA A 99 7.26 -15.69 -3.35
C ALA A 99 7.09 -15.12 -4.77
N PHE A 100 7.25 -13.80 -4.92
CA PHE A 100 6.98 -13.07 -6.16
C PHE A 100 8.13 -12.10 -6.45
N PRO A 101 9.34 -12.59 -6.80
CA PRO A 101 10.47 -11.72 -7.05
C PRO A 101 10.18 -10.72 -8.18
N SER A 102 10.75 -9.51 -8.07
CA SER A 102 10.58 -8.46 -9.09
C SER A 102 10.93 -9.00 -10.47
N PRO A 103 10.15 -8.66 -11.52
CA PRO A 103 10.54 -8.97 -12.88
C PRO A 103 11.90 -8.33 -13.20
N PRO A 104 12.74 -8.98 -14.03
CA PRO A 104 14.01 -8.41 -14.45
C PRO A 104 13.76 -7.11 -15.22
N PRO A 105 14.70 -6.14 -15.17
CA PRO A 105 14.60 -4.94 -15.97
C PRO A 105 14.48 -5.30 -17.45
N VAL A 106 13.46 -4.73 -18.11
CA VAL A 106 13.28 -4.87 -19.54
C VAL A 106 14.46 -4.15 -20.21
N ARG A 107 15.31 -4.90 -20.90
CA ARG A 107 16.41 -4.31 -21.68
C ARG A 107 15.81 -3.45 -22.81
N PRO A 108 16.37 -2.27 -23.08
CA PRO A 108 15.96 -1.45 -24.22
C PRO A 108 16.20 -2.16 -25.56
#